data_AF-A0A6P8ZYD5-F1
#
_entry.id   AF-A0A6P8ZYD5-F1
#
_cell.length_a   1.000
_cell.length_b   1.000
_cell.length_c   1.000
_cell.angle_alpha   90.00
_cell.angle_beta   90.00
_cell.angle_gamma   90.00
#
_symmetry.space_group_name_H-M   'P 1'
#
loop_
_entity.id
_entity.type
_entity.pdbx_description
1 polymer ?
#
loop_
_entity_poly.entity_id
_entity_poly.type
_entity_poly.pdbx_seq_one_letter_code
_entity_poly.pdbx_strand_id
1 'polypeptide(L)'
;MAAKYTALALALAACFIMAAAKKSACDDRAMDNLEKQIEICARNVPAQMYSDPTWQCAREVSGKLNRKGANCNINDAPTYLENCLYGYAGDDDVAPAVDCLTNALSAKICC
;
A
#
# COMPACT_ATOMS: atom_id res chain seq x y z
N MET A 1 35.18 0.15 -29.91
CA MET A 1 35.15 -0.10 -28.45
C MET A 1 33.74 -0.59 -28.12
N ALA A 2 33.64 -1.85 -27.72
CA ALA A 2 32.47 -2.47 -27.07
C ALA A 2 32.25 -1.82 -25.68
N ALA A 3 31.12 -1.87 -24.97
CA ALA A 3 29.71 -2.23 -25.18
C ALA A 3 28.98 -1.92 -23.84
N LYS A 4 27.64 -1.93 -23.85
CA LYS A 4 26.74 -2.12 -22.68
C LYS A 4 26.63 -0.85 -21.79
N TYR A 5 25.48 -0.33 -21.36
CA TYR A 5 24.28 -0.94 -20.78
C TYR A 5 23.08 -0.03 -21.08
N THR A 6 22.09 -0.45 -21.88
CA THR A 6 20.80 -1.00 -21.41
C THR A 6 20.10 -0.21 -20.30
N ALA A 7 19.04 0.49 -20.71
CA ALA A 7 17.71 0.52 -20.11
C ALA A 7 17.58 0.73 -18.59
N LEU A 8 16.93 1.84 -18.22
CA LEU A 8 15.91 1.83 -17.17
C LEU A 8 14.81 2.82 -17.56
N ALA A 9 13.91 2.32 -18.39
CA ALA A 9 12.56 2.85 -18.48
C ALA A 9 11.85 2.56 -17.15
N LEU A 10 11.63 3.59 -16.34
CA LEU A 10 10.65 3.55 -15.26
C LEU A 10 9.47 4.42 -15.71
N ALA A 11 8.69 3.84 -16.61
CA ALA A 11 7.31 4.19 -16.83
C ALA A 11 6.53 3.81 -15.56
N LEU A 12 6.42 4.73 -14.60
CA LEU A 12 5.47 4.60 -13.50
C LEU A 12 4.17 5.30 -13.93
N ALA A 13 3.35 4.47 -14.59
CA ALA A 13 1.89 4.51 -14.65
C ALA A 13 1.23 5.90 -14.57
N ALA A 14 0.91 6.44 -15.74
CA ALA A 14 -0.26 7.29 -15.90
C ALA A 14 -1.51 6.45 -15.58
N CYS A 15 -2.06 6.59 -14.36
CA CYS A 15 -3.40 6.11 -14.05
C CYS A 15 -4.39 7.27 -14.17
N PHE A 16 -5.01 7.31 -15.35
CA PHE A 16 -6.39 7.69 -15.63
C PHE A 16 -7.09 8.72 -14.72
N ILE A 17 -7.42 9.84 -15.38
CA ILE A 17 -8.52 10.75 -15.06
C ILE A 17 -9.77 9.94 -14.68
N MET A 18 -10.29 10.11 -13.46
CA MET A 18 -11.71 9.90 -13.17
C MET A 18 -12.21 10.98 -12.21
N ALA A 19 -12.92 11.94 -12.80
CA ALA A 19 -13.85 12.79 -12.07
C ALA A 19 -15.06 11.97 -11.61
N ALA A 20 -15.61 12.40 -10.46
CA ALA A 20 -16.97 12.14 -9.99
C ALA A 20 -17.30 10.73 -9.46
N ALA A 21 -17.23 10.59 -8.14
CA ALA A 21 -18.40 10.37 -7.29
C ALA A 21 -17.93 10.43 -5.83
N LYS A 22 -18.77 10.88 -4.90
CA LYS A 22 -18.60 10.57 -3.48
C LYS A 22 -18.87 9.07 -3.26
N LYS A 23 -18.04 8.23 -3.88
CA LYS A 23 -17.94 6.81 -3.56
C LYS A 23 -17.27 6.77 -2.20
N SER A 24 -17.81 5.96 -1.29
CA SER A 24 -17.22 5.74 0.03
C SER A 24 -15.71 5.66 -0.10
N ALA A 25 -14.96 6.40 0.73
CA ALA A 25 -13.49 6.32 0.76
C ALA A 25 -12.99 4.86 0.96
N CYS A 26 -13.90 3.97 1.35
CA CYS A 26 -13.69 2.54 1.51
C CYS A 26 -14.80 1.73 0.83
N ASP A 27 -15.03 1.98 -0.45
CA ASP A 27 -15.75 1.03 -1.29
C ASP A 27 -14.84 -0.13 -1.74
N ASP A 28 -15.43 -1.22 -2.23
CA ASP A 28 -14.69 -2.45 -2.61
C ASP A 28 -13.51 -2.17 -3.56
N ARG A 29 -13.67 -1.28 -4.54
CA ARG A 29 -12.58 -0.95 -5.48
C ARG A 29 -11.48 -0.14 -4.80
N ALA A 30 -11.83 0.78 -3.91
CA ALA A 30 -10.85 1.55 -3.15
C ALA A 30 -10.04 0.63 -2.22
N MET A 31 -10.68 -0.37 -1.63
CA MET A 31 -10.04 -1.38 -0.80
C MET A 31 -9.14 -2.32 -1.61
N ASP A 32 -9.58 -2.81 -2.77
CA ASP A 32 -8.74 -3.60 -3.67
C ASP A 32 -7.48 -2.85 -4.13
N ASN A 33 -7.62 -1.55 -4.41
CA ASN A 33 -6.49 -0.69 -4.77
C ASN A 33 -5.55 -0.46 -3.58
N LEU A 34 -6.12 -0.26 -2.39
CA LEU A 34 -5.35 -0.10 -1.16
C LEU A 34 -4.55 -1.37 -0.84
N GLU A 35 -5.15 -2.56 -0.95
CA GLU A 35 -4.46 -3.83 -0.73
C GLU A 35 -3.25 -3.96 -1.65
N LYS A 36 -3.42 -3.71 -2.95
CA LYS A 36 -2.30 -3.71 -3.92
C LYS A 36 -1.23 -2.68 -3.59
N GLN A 37 -1.64 -1.49 -3.15
CA GLN A 37 -0.69 -0.44 -2.79
C GLN A 37 0.13 -0.83 -1.55
N ILE A 38 -0.51 -1.46 -0.57
CA ILE A 38 0.17 -2.03 0.60
C ILE A 38 1.14 -3.13 0.16
N GLU A 39 0.71 -4.01 -0.74
CA GLU A 39 1.58 -5.07 -1.24
C GLU A 39 2.84 -4.51 -1.92
N ILE A 40 2.67 -3.47 -2.74
CA ILE A 40 3.79 -2.76 -3.39
C ILE A 40 4.71 -2.10 -2.36
N CYS A 41 4.15 -1.47 -1.33
CA CYS A 41 4.93 -0.74 -0.34
C CYS A 41 5.64 -1.65 0.66
N ALA A 42 5.05 -2.79 1.01
CA ALA A 42 5.62 -3.74 1.97
C ALA A 42 6.43 -4.87 1.33
N ARG A 43 6.55 -4.94 -0.01
CA ARG A 43 7.28 -6.00 -0.73
C ARG A 43 8.73 -6.25 -0.31
N ASN A 44 9.36 -5.24 0.29
CA ASN A 44 10.76 -5.30 0.72
C ASN A 44 10.91 -5.58 2.21
N VAL A 45 9.80 -5.65 2.96
CA VAL A 45 9.82 -6.04 4.36
C VAL A 45 10.25 -7.51 4.42
N PRO A 46 11.30 -7.85 5.17
CA PRO A 46 11.81 -9.21 5.20
C PRO A 46 10.74 -10.16 5.72
N ALA A 47 10.43 -11.17 4.90
CA ALA A 47 9.56 -12.26 5.31
C ALA A 47 10.26 -13.11 6.37
N GLN A 48 9.68 -13.21 7.57
CA GLN A 48 10.14 -14.20 8.53
C GLN A 48 9.71 -15.58 8.06
N MET A 49 10.69 -16.42 7.70
CA MET A 49 10.73 -17.88 7.42
C MET A 49 9.49 -18.60 6.83
N TYR A 50 8.25 -18.31 7.27
CA TYR A 50 7.00 -18.92 6.82
C TYR A 50 5.81 -17.95 6.66
N SER A 51 5.99 -16.64 6.88
CA SER A 51 4.93 -15.63 6.72
C SER A 51 5.39 -14.52 5.80
N ASP A 52 4.70 -14.34 4.68
CA ASP A 52 4.81 -13.12 3.88
C ASP A 52 3.95 -12.03 4.55
N PRO A 53 4.58 -11.05 5.22
CA PRO A 53 3.85 -10.00 5.95
C PRO A 53 3.06 -9.09 4.99
N THR A 54 3.46 -9.05 3.73
CA THR A 54 2.93 -8.16 2.69
C THR A 54 1.44 -8.42 2.46
N TRP A 55 1.08 -9.66 2.11
CA TRP A 55 -0.30 -10.05 1.85
C TRP A 55 -1.16 -10.09 3.12
N GLN A 56 -0.61 -10.56 4.24
CA GLN A 56 -1.35 -10.62 5.50
C GLN A 56 -1.71 -9.21 6.00
N CYS A 57 -0.73 -8.29 5.99
CA CYS A 57 -0.98 -6.93 6.43
C CYS A 57 -1.87 -6.15 5.47
N ALA A 58 -1.80 -6.38 4.16
CA ALA A 58 -2.75 -5.81 3.20
C ALA A 58 -4.19 -6.15 3.57
N ARG A 59 -4.48 -7.44 3.80
CA ARG A 59 -5.82 -7.93 4.18
C ARG A 59 -6.26 -7.49 5.57
N GLU A 60 -5.33 -7.39 6.51
CA GLU A 60 -5.66 -6.90 7.86
C GLU A 60 -6.07 -5.43 7.82
N VAL A 61 -5.32 -4.59 7.09
CA VAL A 61 -5.60 -3.16 6.95
C VAL A 61 -6.94 -2.94 6.26
N SER A 62 -7.17 -3.58 5.11
CA SER A 62 -8.45 -3.49 4.39
C SER A 62 -9.61 -4.00 5.25
N GLY A 63 -9.43 -5.11 5.97
CA GLY A 63 -10.41 -5.65 6.90
C GLY A 63 -10.76 -4.70 8.04
N LYS A 64 -9.77 -4.02 8.64
CA LYS A 64 -9.99 -3.02 9.70
C LYS A 64 -10.73 -1.79 9.19
N LEU A 65 -10.41 -1.34 7.98
CA LEU A 65 -11.07 -0.20 7.33
C LEU A 65 -12.52 -0.54 6.95
N ASN A 66 -12.75 -1.70 6.34
CA ASN A 66 -14.10 -2.16 5.98
C ASN A 66 -15.01 -2.31 7.20
N ARG A 67 -14.49 -2.76 8.35
CA ARG A 67 -15.26 -2.81 9.61
C ARG A 67 -15.76 -1.44 10.08
N LYS A 68 -15.15 -0.34 9.64
CA LYS A 68 -15.61 1.02 9.98
C LYS A 68 -16.79 1.49 9.11
N GLY A 69 -17.07 0.84 7.99
CA GLY A 69 -18.23 1.13 7.13
C GLY A 69 -18.34 2.62 6.78
N ALA A 70 -19.46 3.26 7.16
CA ALA A 70 -19.72 4.68 6.91
C ALA A 70 -18.72 5.65 7.59
N ASN A 71 -17.99 5.20 8.61
CA ASN A 71 -16.97 5.98 9.33
C ASN A 71 -15.55 5.61 8.89
N CYS A 72 -15.41 4.98 7.73
CA CYS A 72 -14.10 4.60 7.25
C CYS A 72 -13.27 5.82 6.86
N ASN A 73 -12.05 5.87 7.39
CA ASN A 73 -11.04 6.86 7.06
C ASN A 73 -9.84 6.14 6.46
N ILE A 74 -9.65 6.25 5.15
CA ILE A 74 -8.54 5.59 4.46
C ILE A 74 -7.17 6.12 4.92
N ASN A 75 -7.13 7.31 5.55
CA ASN A 75 -5.92 7.84 6.17
C ASN A 75 -5.51 7.10 7.45
N ASP A 76 -6.36 6.22 7.99
CA ASP A 76 -5.97 5.32 9.10
C ASP A 76 -5.11 4.15 8.59
N ALA A 77 -5.03 3.92 7.27
CA ALA A 77 -4.34 2.78 6.67
C ALA A 77 -2.83 2.70 7.01
N PRO A 78 -2.03 3.79 6.97
CA PRO A 78 -0.62 3.74 7.35
C PRO A 78 -0.41 3.27 8.79
N THR A 79 -1.20 3.77 9.73
CA THR A 79 -1.13 3.33 11.12
C THR A 79 -1.51 1.86 11.27
N TYR A 80 -2.50 1.37 10.53
CA TYR A 80 -2.83 -0.06 10.55
C TYR A 80 -1.75 -0.93 9.92
N LEU A 81 -1.10 -0.46 8.85
CA LEU A 81 -0.01 -1.16 8.20
C LEU A 81 1.20 -1.24 9.13
N GLU A 82 1.59 -0.12 9.73
CA GLU A 82 2.68 -0.03 10.71
C GLU A 82 2.51 -1.04 11.84
N ASN A 83 1.34 -1.03 12.50
CA ASN A 83 1.04 -1.94 13.59
C ASN A 83 1.11 -3.42 13.17
N CYS A 84 0.69 -3.73 11.94
CA CYS A 84 0.78 -5.10 11.44
C CYS A 84 2.23 -5.51 11.18
N LEU A 85 3.00 -4.67 10.48
CA LEU A 85 4.37 -4.99 10.09
C LEU A 85 5.34 -5.07 11.29
N TYR A 86 5.10 -4.33 12.38
CA TYR A 86 5.87 -4.49 13.62
C TYR A 86 5.77 -5.89 14.24
N GLY A 87 4.73 -6.66 13.90
CA GLY A 87 4.65 -8.07 14.26
C GLY A 87 5.66 -8.96 13.52
N TYR A 88 6.30 -8.45 12.46
CA TYR A 88 7.14 -9.22 11.53
C TYR A 88 8.54 -8.65 11.36
N ALA A 89 8.72 -7.33 11.44
CA ALA A 89 10.00 -6.66 11.18
C ALA A 89 10.27 -5.52 12.16
N GLY A 90 11.52 -5.05 12.19
CA GLY A 90 11.92 -3.90 13.00
C GLY A 90 11.66 -2.57 12.29
N ASP A 91 11.75 -1.47 13.04
CA ASP A 91 11.48 -0.10 12.59
C ASP A 91 12.14 0.26 11.25
N ASP A 92 13.40 -0.16 11.05
CA ASP A 92 14.18 0.14 9.84
C ASP A 92 13.56 -0.44 8.56
N ASP A 93 12.82 -1.56 8.67
CA ASP A 93 12.12 -2.19 7.56
C ASP A 93 10.67 -1.69 7.43
N VAL A 94 10.04 -1.31 8.55
CA VAL A 94 8.65 -0.86 8.62
C VAL A 94 8.49 0.57 8.10
N ALA A 95 9.36 1.49 8.53
CA ALA A 95 9.23 2.91 8.20
C ALA A 95 9.18 3.19 6.69
N PRO A 96 10.04 2.59 5.83
CA PRO A 96 9.96 2.78 4.39
C PRO A 96 8.63 2.34 3.77
N ALA A 97 8.03 1.26 4.29
CA ALA A 97 6.74 0.76 3.81
C ALA A 97 5.59 1.70 4.19
N VAL A 98 5.62 2.22 5.43
CA VAL A 98 4.63 3.19 5.94
C VAL A 98 4.73 4.53 5.19
N ASP A 99 5.95 5.00 4.94
CA ASP A 99 6.19 6.22 4.16
C ASP A 99 5.72 6.07 2.72
N CYS A 100 5.99 4.93 2.09
CA CYS A 100 5.49 4.62 0.75
C CYS A 100 3.96 4.72 0.69
N LEU A 101 3.25 4.12 1.65
CA LEU A 101 1.78 4.14 1.66
C LEU A 101 1.23 5.55 1.95
N THR A 102 1.83 6.26 2.90
CA THR A 102 1.45 7.64 3.25
C THR A 102 1.58 8.58 2.05
N ASN A 103 2.66 8.44 1.28
CA ASN A 103 2.87 9.20 0.05
C ASN A 103 1.85 8.82 -1.05
N ALA A 104 1.56 7.52 -1.21
CA ALA A 104 0.58 7.07 -2.20
C ALA A 104 -0.84 7.59 -1.90
N LEU A 105 -1.24 7.62 -0.63
CA LEU A 105 -2.52 8.19 -0.19
C LEU A 105 -2.56 9.71 -0.38
N SER A 106 -1.49 10.41 0.00
CA SER A 106 -1.37 11.87 -0.17
C SER A 106 -1.44 12.28 -1.65
N ALA A 107 -0.88 11.46 -2.54
CA ALA A 107 -0.93 11.64 -3.98
C ALA A 107 -2.23 11.12 -4.64
N LYS A 108 -3.16 10.54 -3.86
CA LYS A 108 -4.40 9.90 -4.35
C LYS A 108 -4.16 8.83 -5.43
N ILE A 109 -3.04 8.11 -5.33
CA ILE A 109 -2.67 7.06 -6.29
C ILE A 109 -3.57 5.83 -6.14
N CYS A 110 -4.07 5.59 -4.93
CA CYS A 110 -4.86 4.40 -4.60
C CYS A 110 -6.37 4.65 -4.43
N CYS A 111 -6.87 5.90 -4.57
CA CYS A 111 -8.26 6.28 -4.22
C CYS A 111 -8.90 7.24 -5.23
#